data_AF-A0A0H5Q5Y1-F1
#
_entry.id   AF-A0A0H5Q5Y1-F1
#
_cell.length_a   1.000
_cell.length_b   1.000
_cell.length_c   1.000
_cell.angle_alpha   90.00
_cell.angle_beta   90.00
_cell.angle_gamma   90.00
#
_symmetry.space_group_name_H-M   'P 1'
#
loop_
_entity.id
_entity.type
_entity.pdbx_description
1 polymer ?
#
loop_
_entity_poly.entity_id
_entity_poly.type
_entity_poly.pdbx_seq_one_letter_code
_entity_poly.pdbx_strand_id
1 'polypeptide(L)'
;MTTDHEDVKACYTMGHVYANVLVMRCPHRESYHISARVWLDDYAGETHTLWQRDEECGPFDDLSYVTKRAGTLMEMATSYQQVHETL
;
A
#
# COMPACT_ATOMS: atom_id res chain seq x y z
N MET A 1 29.95 32.90 -12.74
CA MET A 1 29.32 31.61 -13.06
C MET A 1 29.01 30.96 -11.73
N THR A 2 27.84 31.24 -11.19
CA THR A 2 27.31 30.52 -10.03
C THR A 2 26.81 29.18 -10.56
N THR A 3 27.48 28.11 -10.17
CA THR A 3 26.93 26.77 -10.28
C THR A 3 25.65 26.76 -9.45
N ASP A 4 24.51 26.87 -10.13
CA ASP A 4 23.23 26.43 -9.59
C ASP A 4 23.41 24.95 -9.26
N HIS A 5 23.80 24.68 -8.01
CA HIS A 5 23.56 23.38 -7.42
C HIS A 5 22.05 23.25 -7.45
N GLU A 6 21.52 22.47 -8.39
CA GLU A 6 20.19 21.91 -8.27
C GLU A 6 20.12 21.33 -6.86
N ASP A 7 19.35 22.01 -5.99
CA ASP A 7 19.11 21.59 -4.64
C ASP A 7 18.72 20.12 -4.72
N VAL A 8 19.58 19.28 -4.13
CA VAL A 8 19.31 17.87 -3.92
C VAL A 8 18.11 17.82 -2.97
N LYS A 9 16.89 17.95 -3.52
CA LYS A 9 15.61 17.68 -2.84
C LYS A 9 15.44 16.19 -2.51
N ALA A 10 16.52 15.41 -2.55
CA ALA A 10 16.46 13.97 -2.71
C ALA A 10 16.40 13.19 -1.40
N CYS A 11 16.48 13.80 -0.22
CA CYS A 11 16.49 13.02 1.03
C CYS A 11 15.71 13.59 2.22
N TYR A 12 15.24 14.85 2.18
CA TYR A 12 14.51 15.45 3.31
C TYR A 12 12.99 15.39 3.18
N THR A 13 12.48 14.98 2.02
CA THR A 13 11.05 15.10 1.66
C THR A 13 10.29 13.77 1.68
N MET A 14 10.99 12.63 1.76
CA MET A 14 10.36 11.31 1.81
C MET A 14 10.73 10.65 3.14
N GLY A 15 9.74 10.37 3.98
CA GLY A 15 9.90 9.48 5.13
C GLY A 15 9.92 8.02 4.68
N HIS A 16 9.19 7.17 5.37
CA HIS A 16 9.10 5.74 5.10
C HIS A 16 7.91 5.43 4.20
N VAL A 17 8.05 4.43 3.33
CA VAL A 17 6.94 3.86 2.59
C VAL A 17 6.49 2.57 3.26
N TYR A 18 5.19 2.41 3.44
CA TYR A 18 4.55 1.27 4.08
C TYR A 18 3.57 0.62 3.13
N ALA A 19 3.49 -0.71 3.19
CA ALA A 19 2.49 -1.49 2.49
C ALA A 19 1.82 -2.47 3.46
N ASN A 20 0.49 -2.61 3.38
CA ASN A 20 -0.24 -3.65 4.09
C ASN A 20 -1.37 -4.24 3.27
N VAL A 21 -1.79 -5.45 3.68
CA VAL A 21 -3.04 -6.07 3.26
C VAL A 21 -3.73 -6.61 4.51
N LEU A 22 -4.96 -6.16 4.75
CA LEU A 22 -5.82 -6.57 5.86
C LEU A 22 -6.96 -7.42 5.32
N VAL A 23 -7.10 -8.64 5.84
CA VAL A 23 -8.23 -9.54 5.55
C VAL A 23 -9.16 -9.59 6.76
N MET A 24 -10.42 -9.22 6.55
CA MET A 24 -11.46 -9.17 7.59
C MET A 24 -12.61 -10.10 7.21
N ARG A 25 -12.95 -11.03 8.11
CA ARG A 25 -14.15 -11.86 7.94
C ARG A 25 -15.39 -11.07 8.34
N CYS A 26 -16.44 -11.12 7.53
CA CYS A 26 -17.74 -10.52 7.79
C CYS A 26 -18.82 -11.61 7.97
N PRO A 27 -19.04 -12.12 9.21
CA PRO A 27 -19.88 -13.30 9.42
C PRO A 27 -21.33 -13.13 8.97
N HIS A 28 -21.91 -11.93 9.16
CA HIS A 28 -23.31 -11.67 8.83
C HIS A 28 -23.61 -11.65 7.32
N ARG A 29 -22.57 -11.56 6.49
CA ARG A 29 -22.65 -11.52 5.02
C ARG A 29 -22.03 -12.76 4.38
N GLU A 30 -21.49 -13.67 5.19
CA GLU A 30 -20.75 -14.85 4.72
C GLU A 30 -19.63 -14.48 3.71
N SER A 31 -18.99 -13.32 3.92
CA SER A 31 -17.98 -12.75 3.02
C SER A 31 -16.69 -12.38 3.76
N TYR A 32 -15.65 -12.09 2.98
CA TYR A 32 -14.40 -11.50 3.44
C TYR A 32 -14.18 -10.16 2.76
N HIS A 33 -13.72 -9.16 3.51
CA HIS A 33 -13.22 -7.90 2.98
C HIS A 33 -11.70 -7.94 2.98
N ILE A 34 -11.08 -7.60 1.86
CA ILE A 34 -9.64 -7.47 1.71
C ILE A 34 -9.34 -6.01 1.41
N SER A 35 -8.58 -5.34 2.27
CA SER A 35 -8.16 -3.95 2.09
C SER A 35 -6.64 -3.90 2.00
N ALA A 36 -6.14 -3.36 0.90
CA ALA A 36 -4.72 -3.18 0.66
C ALA A 36 -4.41 -1.68 0.57
N ARG A 37 -3.32 -1.25 1.21
CA ARG A 37 -2.92 0.16 1.23
C ARG A 37 -1.41 0.30 1.13
N VAL A 38 -0.97 1.29 0.36
CA VAL A 38 0.40 1.82 0.36
C VAL A 38 0.33 3.29 0.77
N TRP A 39 1.13 3.68 1.74
CA TRP A 39 1.22 5.06 2.20
C TRP A 39 2.66 5.43 2.55
N LEU A 40 2.95 6.72 2.53
CA LEU A 40 4.21 7.26 3.05
C LEU A 40 3.92 8.16 4.24
N ASP A 41 4.89 8.29 5.14
CA ASP A 41 4.96 9.45 6.03
C ASP A 41 5.97 10.46 5.51
N ASP A 42 5.72 11.74 5.77
CA ASP A 42 6.70 12.80 5.52
C ASP A 42 7.55 13.04 6.79
N TYR A 43 8.52 13.97 6.70
CA TYR A 43 9.38 14.32 7.82
C TYR A 43 8.63 14.95 9.02
N ALA A 44 7.40 15.44 8.80
CA ALA A 44 6.53 15.98 9.83
C ALA A 44 5.63 14.89 10.46
N GLY A 45 5.70 13.65 9.95
CA GLY A 45 4.87 12.53 10.37
C GLY A 45 3.46 12.56 9.76
N GLU A 46 3.22 13.40 8.74
CA GLU A 46 1.95 13.41 8.01
C GLU A 46 1.90 12.23 7.04
N THR A 47 0.79 11.48 7.07
CA THR A 47 0.64 10.29 6.23
C THR A 47 -0.09 10.59 4.93
N HIS A 48 0.49 10.18 3.80
CA HIS A 48 -0.12 10.32 2.48
C HIS A 48 -0.37 8.94 1.86
N THR A 49 -1.62 8.65 1.49
CA THR A 49 -1.95 7.41 0.77
C THR A 49 -1.49 7.52 -0.68
N LEU A 50 -0.62 6.60 -1.09
CA LEU A 50 -0.16 6.47 -2.47
C LEU A 50 -1.09 5.59 -3.29
N TRP A 51 -1.57 4.51 -2.68
CA TRP A 51 -2.44 3.55 -3.33
C TRP A 51 -3.33 2.86 -2.31
N GLN A 52 -4.56 2.56 -2.71
CA GLN A 52 -5.50 1.77 -1.92
C GLN A 52 -6.37 0.93 -2.85
N ARG A 53 -6.70 -0.27 -2.39
CA ARG A 53 -7.66 -1.14 -3.06
C ARG A 53 -8.44 -1.96 -2.05
N ASP A 54 -9.75 -1.89 -2.18
CA ASP A 54 -10.68 -2.64 -1.36
C ASP A 54 -11.43 -3.66 -2.23
N GLU A 55 -11.50 -4.90 -1.77
CA GLU A 55 -12.19 -6.00 -2.44
C GLU A 55 -13.10 -6.73 -1.45
N GLU A 56 -14.18 -7.30 -1.98
CA GLU A 56 -15.08 -8.18 -1.25
C GLU A 56 -15.10 -9.54 -1.96
N CYS A 57 -14.91 -10.61 -1.18
CA CYS A 57 -14.97 -12.00 -1.62
C CYS A 57 -16.16 -12.67 -0.95
N GLY A 58 -17.10 -13.19 -1.73
CA GLY A 58 -18.25 -13.94 -1.25
C GLY A 58 -19.54 -13.71 -2.05
N PRO A 59 -20.66 -14.29 -1.57
CA PRO A 59 -20.69 -15.31 -0.52
C PRO A 59 -20.08 -16.64 -1.00
N PHE A 60 -19.55 -17.44 -0.06
CA PHE A 60 -18.98 -18.80 -0.27
C PHE A 60 -17.58 -18.93 -0.87
N ASP A 61 -16.83 -17.85 -1.04
CA ASP A 61 -15.43 -17.96 -1.42
C ASP A 61 -14.64 -18.73 -0.35
N ASP A 62 -13.85 -19.71 -0.79
CA ASP A 62 -13.05 -20.52 0.14
C ASP A 62 -11.86 -19.70 0.68
N LEU A 63 -11.36 -20.10 1.85
CA LEU A 63 -10.23 -19.42 2.49
C LEU A 63 -8.96 -19.44 1.62
N SER A 64 -8.82 -20.43 0.73
CA SER A 64 -7.68 -20.56 -0.18
C SER A 64 -7.67 -19.43 -1.22
N TYR A 65 -8.83 -19.13 -1.81
CA TYR A 65 -9.03 -18.04 -2.76
C TYR A 65 -8.77 -16.69 -2.10
N VAL A 66 -9.36 -16.45 -0.92
CA VAL A 66 -9.16 -15.21 -0.16
C VAL A 66 -7.68 -14.99 0.17
N THR A 67 -6.99 -16.05 0.62
CA THR A 67 -5.55 -15.99 0.93
C THR A 67 -4.72 -15.71 -0.31
N LYS A 68 -5.01 -16.39 -1.43
CA LYS A 68 -4.34 -16.16 -2.71
C LYS A 68 -4.53 -14.71 -3.18
N ARG A 69 -5.75 -14.18 -3.06
CA ARG A 69 -6.08 -12.82 -3.49
C ARG A 69 -5.36 -11.78 -2.64
N ALA A 70 -5.35 -11.97 -1.31
CA ALA A 70 -4.58 -11.13 -0.40
C ALA A 70 -3.07 -11.14 -0.74
N GLY A 71 -2.51 -12.31 -1.08
CA GLY A 71 -1.13 -12.44 -1.56
C GLY A 71 -0.86 -11.63 -2.82
N THR A 72 -1.73 -11.73 -3.84
CA THR A 72 -1.60 -10.92 -5.06
C THR A 72 -1.68 -9.42 -4.77
N LEU A 73 -2.57 -8.99 -3.88
CA LEU A 73 -2.66 -7.57 -3.49
C LEU A 73 -1.40 -7.10 -2.75
N MET A 74 -0.75 -7.98 -1.97
CA MET A 74 0.51 -7.66 -1.30
C MET A 74 1.67 -7.54 -2.30
N GLU A 75 1.75 -8.42 -3.30
CA GLU A 75 2.73 -8.32 -4.39
C GLU A 75 2.58 -7.00 -5.16
N MET A 76 1.33 -6.61 -5.46
CA MET A 76 1.04 -5.33 -6.10
C MET A 76 1.44 -4.14 -5.21
N ALA A 77 1.05 -4.16 -3.93
CA ALA A 77 1.37 -3.11 -2.98
C ALA A 77 2.90 -2.93 -2.81
N THR A 78 3.63 -4.04 -2.70
CA THR A 78 5.10 -4.04 -2.60
C THR A 78 5.75 -3.49 -3.88
N SER A 79 5.20 -3.82 -5.05
CA SER A 79 5.69 -3.27 -6.33
C SER A 79 5.48 -1.76 -6.41
N TYR A 80 4.32 -1.25 -5.94
CA TYR A 80 4.06 0.20 -5.86
C TYR A 80 5.01 0.89 -4.88
N GLN A 81 5.28 0.28 -3.73
CA GLN A 81 6.27 0.77 -2.76
C GLN A 81 7.66 0.88 -3.40
N GLN A 82 8.15 -0.17 -4.06
CA GLN A 82 9.48 -0.17 -4.67
C GLN A 82 9.66 0.94 -5.71
N VAL A 83 8.63 1.22 -6.52
CA VAL A 83 8.67 2.33 -7.49
C VAL A 83 8.82 3.69 -6.79
N HIS A 84 8.19 3.87 -5.64
CA HIS A 84 8.21 5.14 -4.91
C HIS A 84 9.44 5.31 -4.00
N GLU A 85 10.10 4.22 -3.59
CA GLU A 85 11.40 4.29 -2.90
C GLU A 85 12.56 4.68 -3.84
N THR A 86 12.38 4.53 -5.16
CA THR A 86 13.41 4.85 -6.17
C THR A 86 13.37 6.27 -6.73
N LEU A 87 12.44 7.12 -6.25
CA LEU A 87 12.27 8.52 -6.65
C LEU A 87 12.91 9.48 -5.64
#